data_AF-A0A2P4SB81-F1
#
_entry.id   AF-A0A2P4SB81-F1
#
_cell.length_a   1.000
_cell.length_b   1.000
_cell.length_c   1.000
_cell.angle_alpha   90.00
_cell.angle_beta   90.00
_cell.angle_gamma   90.00
#
_symmetry.space_group_name_H-M   'P 1'
#
loop_
_entity.id
_entity.type
_entity.pdbx_description
1 polymer ?
#
loop_
_entity_poly.entity_id
_entity_poly.type
_entity_poly.pdbx_seq_one_letter_code
_entity_poly.pdbx_strand_id
1 'polypeptide(L)' 'MGNNSSSTVDDLQAVEIHHWYKKFMTECPSGQLTEHEFKQFFGLRGLDPQANEYIEQ' A
#
# COMPACT_ATOMS: atom_id res chain seq x y z
N MET A 1 -23.31 30.57 0.67
CA MET A 1 -21.95 30.08 0.97
C MET A 1 -22.01 28.56 1.08
N GLY A 2 -21.62 27.84 0.03
CA GLY A 2 -21.46 26.39 0.04
C GLY A 2 -20.00 26.08 -0.20
N ASN A 3 -19.34 25.48 0.79
CA ASN A 3 -17.91 25.20 0.76
C ASN A 3 -17.62 23.98 -0.13
N ASN A 4 -17.50 24.19 -1.45
CA ASN A 4 -17.18 23.16 -2.45
C ASN A 4 -15.75 22.59 -2.35
N SER A 5 -14.93 23.07 -1.41
CA SER A 5 -13.55 22.61 -1.23
C SER A 5 -13.44 21.24 -0.56
N SER A 6 -14.51 20.74 0.07
CA SER A 6 -14.53 19.40 0.68
C SER A 6 -14.69 18.27 -0.34
N SER A 7 -15.36 18.52 -1.46
CA SER A 7 -15.54 17.50 -2.51
C SER A 7 -14.24 17.23 -3.26
N THR A 8 -13.46 18.27 -3.54
CA THR A 8 -12.21 18.14 -4.29
C THR A 8 -11.11 17.38 -3.54
N VAL A 9 -11.08 17.46 -2.20
CA VAL A 9 -10.12 16.69 -1.39
C VAL A 9 -10.50 15.21 -1.29
N ASP A 10 -11.79 14.91 -1.24
CA ASP A 10 -12.29 13.53 -1.26
C ASP A 10 -12.01 12.85 -2.61
N ASP A 11 -12.24 13.57 -3.71
CA ASP A 11 -11.88 13.12 -5.07
C ASP A 11 -10.37 12.90 -5.23
N LEU A 12 -9.53 13.78 -4.69
CA LEU A 12 -8.06 13.60 -4.70
C LEU A 12 -7.66 12.35 -3.93
N GLN A 13 -8.24 12.15 -2.74
CA GLN A 13 -7.98 10.96 -1.93
C GLN A 13 -8.45 9.68 -2.64
N ALA A 14 -9.59 9.71 -3.33
CA ALA A 14 -10.10 8.58 -4.12
C ALA A 14 -9.15 8.22 -5.28
N VAL A 15 -8.59 9.21 -5.96
CA VAL A 15 -7.59 9.00 -7.02
C VAL A 15 -6.31 8.39 -6.46
N GLU A 16 -5.84 8.84 -5.30
CA GLU A 16 -4.68 8.27 -4.62
C GLU A 16 -4.92 6.82 -4.21
N ILE A 17 -6.07 6.52 -3.59
CA ILE A 17 -6.47 5.16 -3.21
C ILE A 17 -6.52 4.25 -4.45
N HIS A 18 -7.10 4.73 -5.56
CA HIS A 18 -7.15 3.96 -6.80
C HIS A 18 -5.75 3.67 -7.35
N HIS A 19 -4.83 4.63 -7.28
CA HIS A 19 -3.46 4.42 -7.73
C HIS A 19 -2.72 3.37 -6.89
N TRP A 20 -2.91 3.43 -5.56
CA TRP A 20 -2.40 2.43 -4.63
C TRP A 20 -2.99 1.05 -4.88
N TYR A 21 -4.29 0.95 -5.09
CA TYR A 21 -4.97 -0.32 -5.39
C TYR A 21 -4.50 -0.91 -6.73
N LYS A 22 -4.30 -0.07 -7.74
CA LYS A 22 -3.76 -0.51 -9.04
C LYS A 22 -2.34 -1.06 -8.90
N LYS A 23 -1.48 -0.36 -8.17
CA LYS A 23 -0.12 -0.81 -7.88
C LYS A 23 -0.15 -2.13 -7.11
N PHE A 24 -1.01 -2.24 -6.10
CA PHE A 24 -1.24 -3.45 -5.32
C PHE A 24 -1.63 -4.64 -6.20
N MET A 25 -2.64 -4.48 -7.06
CA MET A 25 -3.11 -5.55 -7.95
C MET A 25 -2.07 -5.95 -9.01
N THR A 26 -1.16 -5.05 -9.37
CA THR A 26 -0.09 -5.31 -10.34
C THR A 26 1.06 -6.10 -9.70
N GLU A 27 1.45 -5.74 -8.47
CA GLU A 27 2.54 -6.39 -7.74
C GLU A 27 2.09 -7.71 -7.06
N CYS A 28 0.81 -7.79 -6.67
CA CYS A 28 0.22 -8.95 -5.99
C CYS A 28 -1.01 -9.46 -6.76
N PRO A 29 -0.81 -10.25 -7.84
CA PRO A 29 -1.91 -10.78 -8.66
C PRO A 29 -2.83 -11.77 -7.92
N SER A 30 -2.40 -12.25 -6.75
CA SER A 30 -3.21 -13.05 -5.82
C SER A 30 -4.33 -12.25 -5.14
N GLY A 31 -4.26 -10.91 -5.16
CA GLY A 31 -5.17 -10.02 -4.43
C GLY A 31 -5.01 -10.08 -2.91
N GLN A 32 -3.98 -10.78 -2.42
CA GLN A 32 -3.67 -10.93 -1.00
C GLN A 32 -2.21 -10.52 -0.77
N LEU A 33 -1.95 -9.98 0.41
CA LEU A 33 -0.63 -9.51 0.82
C LEU A 33 -0.26 -10.19 2.11
N THR A 34 0.77 -11.01 2.07
CA THR A 34 1.38 -11.57 3.27
C THR A 34 2.19 -10.49 4.00
N GLU A 35 2.52 -10.72 5.27
CA GLU A 35 3.36 -9.78 6.04
C GLU A 35 4.72 -9.53 5.36
N HIS A 36 5.29 -10.57 4.74
CA HIS A 36 6.54 -10.46 4.00
C HIS A 36 6.40 -9.56 2.76
N GLU A 37 5.35 -9.78 1.98
CA GLU A 37 5.06 -8.95 0.80
C GLU A 37 4.69 -7.53 1.20
N PHE A 38 4.03 -7.31 2.34
CA PHE A 38 3.78 -5.97 2.87
C PHE A 38 5.09 -5.23 3.15
N LYS A 39 6.01 -5.86 3.89
CA LYS A 39 7.33 -5.27 4.14
C LYS A 39 8.06 -4.95 2.84
N GLN A 40 7.94 -5.80 1.83
CA GLN A 40 8.53 -5.56 0.52
C GLN A 40 7.83 -4.44 -0.26
N PHE A 41 6.51 -4.44 -0.31
CA PHE A 41 5.69 -3.48 -1.06
C PHE A 41 5.86 -2.05 -0.55
N PHE A 42 6.06 -1.89 0.77
CA PHE A 42 6.32 -0.60 1.41
C PHE A 42 7.82 -0.27 1.55
N GLY A 43 8.73 -1.10 1.03
CA GLY A 43 10.17 -0.84 1.08
C GLY A 43 10.76 -0.90 2.50
N LEU A 44 10.11 -1.63 3.39
CA LEU A 44 10.52 -1.84 4.78
C LEU A 44 11.55 -2.98 4.92
N ARG A 45 12.07 -3.51 3.80
CA ARG A 45 13.15 -4.50 3.81
C ARG A 45 14.43 -3.87 4.35
N GLY A 46 15.00 -4.50 5.38
CA GLY A 46 16.24 -4.06 6.03
C GLY A 46 16.07 -3.28 7.34
N LEU A 47 14.84 -3.12 7.85
CA LEU A 47 14.62 -2.43 9.13
C LEU A 47 14.96 -3.27 10.37
N ASP A 48 15.11 -4.60 10.24
CA ASP A 48 15.60 -5.45 11.33
C ASP A 48 16.15 -6.79 10.78
N PRO A 49 17.42 -7.16 11.05
CA PRO A 49 17.99 -8.46 10.67
C PRO A 49 17.23 -9.66 11.27
N GLN A 50 16.64 -9.51 12.45
CA GLN A 50 15.90 -10.55 13.17
C GLN A 50 14.52 -10.78 12.54
N ALA A 51 13.91 -9.76 11.93
CA ALA A 51 12.65 -9.91 11.18
C ALA A 51 12.82 -10.72 9.88
N ASN A 52 14.04 -10.83 9.36
CA ASN A 52 14.36 -11.58 8.15
C ASN A 52 14.54 -13.10 8.41
N GLU A 53 14.82 -13.50 9.65
CA GLU A 53 15.00 -14.92 10.04
C GLU A 53 13.70 -15.75 9.95
N TYR A 54 12.53 -15.10 9.97
CA TYR A 54 11.22 -15.77 9.87
C TYR A 54 10.68 -15.87 8.45
N ILE A 55 11.41 -15.34 7.46
CA ILE A 55 10.99 -15.31 6.06
C ILE A 55 11.57 -16.49 5.26
N GLU A 56 12.65 -17.11 5.73
CA GLU A 56 13.38 -18.18 5.03
C GLU A 56 13.20 -19.60 5.64
N GLN A 57 12.15 -19.85 6.43
CA GLN A 57 11.82 -21.21 6.90
C GLN A 57 10.77 -21.92 6.05
#